data_AF-A0A288DHD9-F1
#
_entry.id   AF-A0A288DHD9-F1
#
_cell.length_a   1.000
_cell.length_b   1.000
_cell.length_c   1.000
_cell.angle_alpha   90.00
_cell.angle_beta   90.00
_cell.angle_gamma   90.00
#
_symmetry.space_group_name_H-M   'P 1'
#
loop_
_entity.id
_entity.type
_entity.pdbx_description
1 polymer ?
#
loop_
_entity_poly.entity_id
_entity_poly.type
_entity_poly.pdbx_seq_one_letter_code
_entity_poly.pdbx_strand_id
1 'polypeptide(L)'
;MKKISIRTISQIIIVGIVLFLAFTHQQYGIEQASPIHAYCPFGALEGALTYIFSGEFLTKTYRSNYILLAIFVLLTIFFGRVFCGFFCPLGAISERLRALGKKLGIKKDVELPDTLDKYMRYVKYLVLLIIIYFSFRYTALVFDAYDPFSAFAHLGNEFDELIFAYSVLGFVVITALFSKGRRCRYFCPLGAFFALVKKLGFFKLKRDNNTCISCGICRKSCPANLKIKTADQITHPDCISCMECVNDCPKNSLDVYILGKKIKKQTFLWVVTGIFFITLSIVIWTPLWKTKPVSNIISDQGIIKVENIRGSNTLQYVIDTTKVPLTYFQEKLQLPVDIDTTMKLKEIGTTYDIKNLSGEIIETEDFRIAIDQYEEKKDNQEVTCPFGEVNCEFPGECGAYTDQDKNQICDYSE
;
A
#
# COMPACT_ATOMS: atom_id res chain seq x y z
N MET A 1 21.22 31.20 -2.04
CA MET A 1 20.60 29.93 -1.59
C MET A 1 19.10 29.97 -1.88
N LYS A 2 18.54 29.01 -2.61
CA LYS A 2 17.08 28.95 -2.85
C LYS A 2 16.40 28.62 -1.51
N LYS A 3 15.48 29.46 -1.02
CA LYS A 3 14.70 29.17 0.20
C LYS A 3 13.97 27.83 0.01
N ILE A 4 14.10 26.92 0.98
CA ILE A 4 13.38 25.64 0.99
C ILE A 4 11.90 25.95 1.13
N SER A 5 11.07 25.41 0.22
CA SER A 5 9.62 25.61 0.27
C SER A 5 8.96 24.65 1.26
N ILE A 6 7.83 25.02 1.84
CA ILE A 6 7.02 24.16 2.72
C ILE A 6 6.67 22.83 2.05
N ARG A 7 6.36 22.83 0.75
CA ARG A 7 6.15 21.59 -0.03
C ARG A 7 7.40 20.71 -0.04
N THR A 8 8.58 21.30 -0.18
CA THR A 8 9.83 20.54 -0.18
C THR A 8 10.06 19.90 1.19
N ILE A 9 9.75 20.63 2.27
CA ILE A 9 9.81 20.12 3.64
C ILE A 9 8.82 18.96 3.82
N SER A 10 7.55 19.12 3.40
CA SER A 10 6.54 18.07 3.52
C SER A 10 6.96 16.80 2.78
N GLN A 11 7.49 16.94 1.56
CA GLN A 11 7.99 15.82 0.77
C GLN A 11 9.18 15.11 1.43
N ILE A 12 10.11 15.86 2.05
CA ILE A 12 11.25 15.27 2.77
C ILE A 12 10.77 14.49 4.01
N ILE A 13 9.88 15.09 4.80
CA ILE A 13 9.29 14.45 5.98
C ILE A 13 8.63 13.12 5.59
N ILE A 14 7.85 13.12 4.51
CA ILE A 14 7.11 11.93 4.08
C ILE A 14 8.03 10.84 3.55
N VAL A 15 9.03 11.20 2.76
CA VAL A 15 10.04 10.22 2.33
C VAL A 15 10.76 9.65 3.54
N GLY A 16 11.09 10.46 4.55
CA GLY A 16 11.66 9.99 5.81
C GLY A 16 10.75 9.03 6.57
N ILE A 17 9.45 9.35 6.71
CA ILE A 17 8.46 8.48 7.35
C ILE A 17 8.34 7.15 6.60
N VAL A 18 8.24 7.19 5.27
CA VAL A 18 8.09 5.99 4.45
C VAL A 18 9.34 5.11 4.52
N LEU A 19 10.54 5.70 4.49
CA LEU A 19 11.79 4.97 4.67
C LEU A 19 11.89 4.35 6.07
N PHE A 20 11.45 5.07 7.10
CA PHE A 20 11.39 4.54 8.47
C PHE A 20 10.41 3.37 8.57
N LEU A 21 9.23 3.47 7.97
CA LEU A 21 8.26 2.36 7.91
C LEU A 21 8.81 1.16 7.13
N ALA A 22 9.46 1.39 5.99
CA ALA A 22 10.10 0.33 5.21
C ALA A 22 11.17 -0.40 6.03
N PHE A 23 12.08 0.36 6.63
CA PHE A 23 13.18 -0.17 7.44
C PHE A 23 12.68 -0.96 8.64
N THR A 24 11.71 -0.41 9.39
CA THR A 24 11.14 -1.11 10.55
C THR A 24 10.36 -2.36 10.14
N HIS A 25 9.63 -2.33 9.01
CA HIS A 25 8.94 -3.50 8.47
C HIS A 25 9.92 -4.60 8.05
N GLN A 26 11.03 -4.24 7.41
CA GLN A 26 12.07 -5.19 7.02
C GLN A 26 12.80 -5.78 8.23
N GLN A 27 13.02 -4.97 9.28
CA GLN A 27 13.74 -5.41 10.47
C GLN A 27 12.88 -6.23 11.43
N TYR A 28 11.63 -5.83 11.67
CA TYR A 28 10.79 -6.42 12.72
C TYR A 28 9.61 -7.25 12.17
N GLY A 29 9.45 -7.33 10.85
CA GLY A 29 8.37 -8.08 10.21
C GLY A 29 6.97 -7.45 10.41
N ILE A 30 5.96 -8.15 9.88
CA ILE A 30 4.55 -7.70 9.89
C ILE A 30 3.97 -7.64 11.32
N GLU A 31 4.49 -8.48 12.22
CA GLU A 31 4.07 -8.55 13.63
C GLU A 31 4.29 -7.21 14.34
N GLN A 32 5.51 -6.70 14.26
CA GLN A 32 5.96 -5.56 15.05
C GLN A 32 6.01 -4.25 14.27
N ALA A 33 5.99 -4.26 12.93
CA ALA A 33 5.99 -3.05 12.10
C ALA A 33 4.91 -3.05 11.01
N SER A 34 4.35 -1.86 10.74
CA SER A 34 3.24 -1.73 9.78
C SER A 34 3.78 -1.86 8.35
N PRO A 35 3.09 -2.56 7.45
CA PRO A 35 3.52 -2.67 6.06
C PRO A 35 3.49 -1.31 5.38
N ILE A 36 4.35 -1.16 4.38
CA ILE A 36 4.44 0.05 3.56
C ILE A 36 3.10 0.40 2.90
N HIS A 37 2.28 -0.61 2.57
CA HIS A 37 0.94 -0.45 1.99
C HIS A 37 -0.01 0.36 2.88
N ALA A 38 0.29 0.50 4.18
CA ALA A 38 -0.46 1.37 5.08
C ALA A 38 -0.41 2.86 4.69
N TYR A 39 0.57 3.28 3.88
CA TYR A 39 0.68 4.68 3.43
C TYR A 39 0.02 4.94 2.07
N CYS A 40 0.06 3.97 1.15
CA CYS A 40 -0.48 4.14 -0.20
C CYS A 40 -1.99 3.86 -0.20
N PRO A 41 -2.87 4.85 -0.45
CA PRO A 41 -4.31 4.64 -0.40
C PRO A 41 -4.86 3.82 -1.59
N PHE A 42 -3.99 3.36 -2.49
CA PHE A 42 -4.41 2.63 -3.69
C PHE A 42 -5.01 1.26 -3.37
N GLY A 43 -4.49 0.55 -2.37
CA GLY A 43 -5.07 -0.74 -1.97
C GLY A 43 -6.54 -0.62 -1.52
N ALA A 44 -6.90 0.50 -0.87
CA ALA A 44 -8.31 0.77 -0.52
C ALA A 44 -9.18 1.07 -1.75
N LEU A 45 -8.61 1.66 -2.80
CA LEU A 45 -9.34 1.89 -4.05
C LEU A 45 -9.57 0.58 -4.82
N GLU A 46 -8.56 -0.27 -4.86
CA GLU A 46 -8.60 -1.60 -5.47
C GLU A 46 -9.60 -2.52 -4.75
N GLY A 47 -9.59 -2.51 -3.41
CA GLY A 47 -10.52 -3.26 -2.57
C GLY A 47 -11.90 -2.62 -2.40
N ALA A 48 -12.13 -1.40 -2.89
CA ALA A 48 -13.40 -0.70 -2.68
C ALA A 48 -14.60 -1.47 -3.26
N LEU A 49 -14.47 -2.04 -4.47
CA LEU A 49 -15.57 -2.80 -5.07
C LEU A 49 -15.86 -4.08 -4.28
N THR A 50 -14.82 -4.85 -3.94
CA THR A 50 -14.99 -6.06 -3.12
C THR A 50 -15.67 -5.72 -1.79
N TYR A 51 -15.20 -4.69 -1.08
CA TYR A 51 -15.82 -4.26 0.17
C TYR A 51 -17.28 -3.83 0.01
N ILE A 52 -17.65 -3.14 -1.07
CA ILE A 52 -19.04 -2.71 -1.31
C ILE A 52 -19.96 -3.91 -1.60
N PHE A 53 -19.48 -4.94 -2.31
CA PHE A 53 -20.31 -6.07 -2.75
C PHE A 53 -20.31 -7.25 -1.78
N SER A 54 -19.18 -7.58 -1.14
CA SER A 54 -19.07 -8.69 -0.20
C SER A 54 -19.03 -8.26 1.27
N GLY A 55 -18.77 -6.98 1.57
CA GLY A 55 -18.54 -6.50 2.93
C GLY A 55 -17.16 -6.87 3.50
N GLU A 56 -16.35 -7.59 2.74
CA GLU A 56 -15.04 -8.08 3.18
C GLU A 56 -13.89 -7.19 2.71
N PHE A 57 -12.81 -7.12 3.49
CA PHE A 57 -11.60 -6.42 3.08
C PHE A 57 -10.69 -7.35 2.25
N LEU A 58 -10.08 -6.81 1.18
CA LEU A 58 -9.05 -7.57 0.46
C LEU A 58 -7.84 -7.82 1.35
N THR A 59 -7.15 -8.94 1.11
CA THR A 59 -5.90 -9.30 1.79
C THR A 59 -4.89 -8.15 1.72
N LYS A 60 -4.15 -7.91 2.81
CA LYS A 60 -3.18 -6.79 2.95
C LYS A 60 -3.79 -5.37 2.89
N THR A 61 -5.12 -5.22 2.92
CA THR A 61 -5.77 -3.90 3.08
C THR A 61 -6.32 -3.70 4.49
N TYR A 62 -6.16 -2.50 5.04
CA TYR A 62 -6.58 -2.17 6.41
C TYR A 62 -7.52 -0.98 6.44
N ARG A 63 -8.23 -0.80 7.55
CA ARG A 63 -9.10 0.37 7.79
C ARG A 63 -8.35 1.68 7.60
N SER A 64 -7.06 1.75 7.98
CA SER A 64 -6.22 2.93 7.75
C SER A 64 -6.16 3.34 6.27
N ASN A 65 -6.14 2.38 5.33
CA ASN A 65 -6.04 2.65 3.90
C ASN A 65 -7.30 3.36 3.39
N TYR A 66 -8.48 2.93 3.85
CA TYR A 66 -9.76 3.55 3.49
C TYR A 66 -9.90 4.94 4.09
N ILE A 67 -9.46 5.13 5.34
CA ILE A 67 -9.45 6.45 5.98
C ILE A 67 -8.51 7.41 5.24
N LEU A 68 -7.30 6.96 4.88
CA LEU A 68 -6.36 7.75 4.08
C LEU A 68 -6.93 8.09 2.70
N LEU A 69 -7.56 7.12 2.02
CA LEU A 69 -8.22 7.36 0.75
C LEU A 69 -9.30 8.46 0.89
N ALA A 70 -10.13 8.39 1.93
CA ALA A 70 -11.17 9.39 2.20
C ALA A 70 -10.57 10.78 2.45
N ILE A 71 -9.52 10.88 3.29
CA ILE A 71 -8.81 12.15 3.54
C ILE A 71 -8.27 12.73 2.22
N PHE A 72 -7.62 11.92 1.39
CA PHE A 72 -7.07 12.40 0.12
C PHE A 72 -8.12 12.72 -0.94
N VAL A 73 -9.26 12.02 -0.94
CA VAL A 73 -10.41 12.37 -1.79
C VAL A 73 -10.94 13.75 -1.42
N LEU A 74 -11.17 13.99 -0.12
CA LEU A 74 -11.61 15.30 0.37
C LEU A 74 -10.60 16.41 0.04
N LEU A 75 -9.32 16.18 0.34
CA LEU A 75 -8.26 17.12 -0.04
C LEU A 75 -8.22 17.36 -1.56
N THR A 76 -8.51 16.32 -2.37
CA THR A 76 -8.53 16.44 -3.82
C THR A 76 -9.68 17.29 -4.34
N ILE A 77 -10.85 17.19 -3.72
CA ILE A 77 -12.02 18.01 -4.06
C ILE A 77 -11.74 19.50 -3.78
N PHE A 78 -11.16 19.84 -2.63
CA PHE A 78 -10.94 21.24 -2.26
C PHE A 78 -9.67 21.86 -2.87
N PHE A 79 -8.56 21.12 -2.87
CA PHE A 79 -7.23 21.65 -3.21
C PHE A 79 -6.69 21.10 -4.54
N GLY A 80 -7.47 20.27 -5.26
CA GLY A 80 -6.99 19.52 -6.43
C GLY A 80 -6.04 18.41 -6.01
N ARG A 81 -5.32 17.79 -6.95
CA ARG A 81 -4.56 16.55 -6.72
C ARG A 81 -3.26 16.74 -5.91
N VAL A 82 -3.40 17.21 -4.67
CA VAL A 82 -2.30 17.55 -3.76
C VAL A 82 -1.53 16.31 -3.30
N PHE A 83 -2.15 15.13 -3.24
CA PHE A 83 -1.44 13.87 -2.94
C PHE A 83 -0.22 13.69 -3.85
N CYS A 84 -0.41 13.75 -5.17
CA CYS A 84 0.67 13.55 -6.14
C CYS A 84 1.77 14.64 -6.06
N GLY A 85 1.44 15.84 -5.58
CA GLY A 85 2.38 16.98 -5.51
C GLY A 85 3.11 17.11 -4.18
N PHE A 86 2.45 16.81 -3.06
CA PHE A 86 2.95 17.07 -1.70
C PHE A 86 3.26 15.79 -0.92
N PHE A 87 2.39 14.78 -1.07
CA PHE A 87 2.36 13.63 -0.18
C PHE A 87 2.82 12.31 -0.82
N CYS A 88 2.98 12.26 -2.13
CA CYS A 88 3.43 11.03 -2.80
C CYS A 88 4.97 10.89 -2.70
N PRO A 89 5.50 9.86 -2.01
CA PRO A 89 6.95 9.65 -1.86
C PRO A 89 7.64 9.40 -3.20
N LEU A 90 7.05 8.56 -4.07
CA LEU A 90 7.56 8.34 -5.43
C LEU A 90 7.52 9.63 -6.29
N GLY A 91 6.52 10.49 -6.05
CA GLY A 91 6.48 11.82 -6.68
C GLY A 91 7.65 12.68 -6.23
N ALA A 92 7.88 12.75 -4.91
CA ALA A 92 9.00 13.46 -4.32
C ALA A 92 10.34 12.95 -4.87
N ILE A 93 10.59 11.64 -4.83
CA ILE A 93 11.80 10.99 -5.35
C ILE A 93 11.99 11.31 -6.83
N SER A 94 10.96 11.17 -7.67
CA SER A 94 11.05 11.45 -9.11
C SER A 94 11.47 12.90 -9.40
N GLU A 95 11.03 13.87 -8.60
CA GLU A 95 11.40 15.27 -8.72
C GLU A 95 12.90 15.50 -8.39
N ARG A 96 13.41 14.82 -7.36
CA ARG A 96 14.84 14.88 -6.99
C ARG A 96 15.71 14.15 -7.99
N LEU A 97 15.28 12.98 -8.47
CA LEU A 97 15.96 12.25 -9.55
C LEU A 97 16.06 13.13 -10.79
N ARG A 98 15.00 13.87 -11.14
CA ARG A 98 15.09 14.80 -12.27
C ARG A 98 16.08 15.94 -12.02
N ALA A 99 16.10 16.50 -10.80
CA ALA A 99 17.08 17.51 -10.43
C ALA A 99 18.52 16.97 -10.49
N LEU A 100 18.73 15.71 -10.08
CA LEU A 100 20.00 15.00 -10.20
C LEU A 100 20.38 14.79 -11.66
N GLY A 101 19.46 14.31 -12.51
CA GLY A 101 19.70 14.16 -13.95
C GLY A 101 20.13 15.47 -14.62
N LYS A 102 19.58 16.62 -14.21
CA LYS A 102 20.05 17.94 -14.69
C LYS A 102 21.48 18.26 -14.27
N LYS A 103 21.88 17.88 -13.05
CA LYS A 103 23.25 18.04 -12.56
C LYS A 103 24.22 17.11 -13.30
N LEU A 104 23.78 15.90 -13.64
CA LEU A 104 24.54 14.90 -14.42
C LEU A 104 24.59 15.18 -15.93
N GLY A 105 24.16 16.37 -16.38
CA GLY A 105 24.29 16.80 -17.78
C GLY A 105 23.06 16.63 -18.66
N ILE A 106 21.97 16.00 -18.17
CA ILE A 106 20.71 15.83 -18.92
C ILE A 106 19.88 17.13 -18.83
N LYS A 107 20.27 18.13 -19.62
CA LYS A 107 19.70 19.49 -19.57
C LYS A 107 18.30 19.58 -20.18
N LYS A 108 18.00 18.80 -21.22
CA LYS A 108 16.69 18.79 -21.89
C LYS A 108 15.78 17.72 -21.28
N ASP A 109 14.52 18.09 -21.08
CA ASP A 109 13.47 17.15 -20.70
C ASP A 109 13.03 16.38 -21.96
N VAL A 110 13.00 15.05 -21.89
CA VAL A 110 12.43 14.22 -22.97
C VAL A 110 10.92 14.26 -22.82
N GLU A 111 10.26 15.01 -23.71
CA GLU A 111 8.81 15.14 -23.76
C GLU A 111 8.27 14.46 -25.02
N LEU A 112 7.08 13.87 -24.92
CA LEU A 112 6.41 13.28 -26.08
C LEU A 112 5.81 14.39 -26.96
N PRO A 113 5.68 14.16 -28.29
CA PRO A 113 4.90 15.04 -29.15
C PRO A 113 3.48 15.23 -28.61
N ASP A 114 2.87 16.39 -28.87
CA ASP A 114 1.57 16.77 -28.30
C ASP A 114 0.45 15.74 -28.60
N THR A 115 0.48 15.10 -29.76
CA THR A 115 -0.48 14.06 -30.15
C THR A 115 -0.33 12.80 -29.30
N LEU A 116 0.90 12.29 -29.19
CA LEU A 116 1.20 11.10 -28.40
C LEU A 116 0.99 11.36 -26.91
N ASP A 117 1.34 12.55 -26.41
CA ASP A 117 1.02 12.95 -25.05
C ASP A 117 -0.48 12.82 -24.73
N LYS A 118 -1.33 13.31 -25.63
CA LYS A 118 -2.79 13.25 -25.46
C LYS A 118 -3.26 11.81 -25.29
N TYR A 119 -2.79 10.87 -26.11
CA TYR A 119 -3.15 9.46 -26.01
C TYR A 119 -2.55 8.79 -24.77
N MET A 120 -1.27 9.03 -24.48
CA MET A 120 -0.59 8.45 -23.33
C MET A 120 -1.19 8.89 -21.99
N ARG A 121 -1.81 10.07 -21.90
CA ARG A 121 -2.57 10.50 -20.72
C ARG A 121 -3.80 9.64 -20.44
N TYR A 122 -4.34 8.94 -21.44
CA TYR A 122 -5.49 8.04 -21.26
C TYR A 122 -5.08 6.64 -20.78
N VAL A 123 -3.83 6.22 -21.01
CA VAL A 123 -3.31 4.90 -20.62
C VAL A 123 -3.51 4.61 -19.13
N LYS A 124 -3.28 5.59 -18.24
CA LYS A 124 -3.51 5.40 -16.79
C LYS A 124 -4.95 5.04 -16.42
N TYR A 125 -5.95 5.45 -17.21
CA TYR A 125 -7.36 5.09 -16.95
C TYR A 125 -7.64 3.67 -17.45
N LEU A 126 -7.02 3.26 -18.56
CA LEU A 126 -7.04 1.87 -19.01
C LEU A 126 -6.41 0.96 -17.94
N VAL A 127 -5.21 1.32 -17.44
CA VAL A 127 -4.51 0.59 -16.37
C VAL A 127 -5.39 0.51 -15.11
N LEU A 128 -6.01 1.63 -14.69
CA LEU A 128 -6.93 1.65 -13.56
C LEU A 128 -8.11 0.69 -13.76
N LEU A 129 -8.75 0.71 -14.93
CA LEU A 129 -9.90 -0.14 -15.24
C LEU A 129 -9.51 -1.62 -15.22
N ILE A 130 -8.38 -1.98 -15.84
CA ILE A 130 -7.85 -3.34 -15.87
C ILE A 130 -7.58 -3.85 -14.44
N ILE A 131 -6.89 -3.05 -13.62
CA ILE A 131 -6.60 -3.43 -12.22
C ILE A 131 -7.89 -3.66 -11.44
N ILE A 132 -8.83 -2.71 -11.49
CA ILE A 132 -10.10 -2.83 -10.76
C ILE A 132 -10.88 -4.07 -11.22
N TYR A 133 -10.95 -4.32 -12.53
CA TYR A 133 -11.65 -5.48 -13.08
C TYR A 133 -11.07 -6.81 -12.59
N PHE A 134 -9.75 -7.00 -12.73
CA PHE A 134 -9.11 -8.24 -12.32
C PHE A 134 -9.08 -8.42 -10.80
N SER A 135 -8.91 -7.34 -10.04
CA SER A 135 -8.94 -7.40 -8.57
C SER A 135 -10.30 -7.80 -8.04
N PHE A 136 -11.37 -7.32 -8.67
CA PHE A 136 -12.73 -7.75 -8.36
C PHE A 136 -12.96 -9.21 -8.77
N ARG A 137 -12.51 -9.62 -9.96
CA ARG A 137 -12.73 -10.99 -10.48
C ARG A 137 -12.00 -12.08 -9.70
N TYR A 138 -10.80 -11.78 -9.21
CA TYR A 138 -9.94 -12.73 -8.48
C TYR A 138 -9.92 -12.49 -6.97
N THR A 139 -10.66 -11.49 -6.48
CA THR A 139 -10.69 -11.12 -5.05
C THR A 139 -9.29 -10.99 -4.45
N ALA A 140 -8.37 -10.38 -5.20
CA ALA A 140 -6.95 -10.29 -4.86
C ALA A 140 -6.39 -8.91 -5.22
N LEU A 141 -5.31 -8.49 -4.55
CA LEU A 141 -4.56 -7.29 -4.91
C LEU A 141 -3.64 -7.57 -6.11
N VAL A 142 -4.17 -7.38 -7.32
CA VAL A 142 -3.41 -7.58 -8.57
C VAL A 142 -2.28 -6.56 -8.71
N PHE A 143 -2.48 -5.35 -8.20
CA PHE A 143 -1.46 -4.29 -8.33
C PHE A 143 -0.22 -4.52 -7.47
N ASP A 144 -0.32 -5.31 -6.39
CA ASP A 144 0.80 -5.55 -5.46
C ASP A 144 2.04 -6.09 -6.20
N ALA A 145 1.84 -7.01 -7.15
CA ALA A 145 2.90 -7.59 -7.98
C ALA A 145 3.59 -6.58 -8.92
N TYR A 146 2.94 -5.45 -9.22
CA TYR A 146 3.44 -4.41 -10.13
C TYR A 146 3.71 -3.09 -9.41
N ASP A 147 3.57 -3.04 -8.08
CA ASP A 147 3.65 -1.79 -7.32
C ASP A 147 5.12 -1.35 -7.15
N PRO A 148 5.57 -0.27 -7.81
CA PRO A 148 6.91 0.24 -7.60
C PRO A 148 7.16 0.71 -6.16
N PHE A 149 6.10 0.95 -5.38
CA PHE A 149 6.21 1.29 -3.97
C PHE A 149 6.57 0.07 -3.11
N SER A 150 6.04 -1.11 -3.44
CA SER A 150 6.40 -2.37 -2.79
C SER A 150 7.87 -2.72 -3.06
N ALA A 151 8.31 -2.63 -4.32
CA ALA A 151 9.72 -2.84 -4.68
C ALA A 151 10.66 -1.83 -4.01
N PHE A 152 10.23 -0.57 -3.84
CA PHE A 152 11.02 0.43 -3.13
C PHE A 152 11.17 0.12 -1.64
N ALA A 153 10.16 -0.50 -1.02
CA ALA A 153 10.17 -0.85 0.40
C ALA A 153 11.01 -2.08 0.71
N HIS A 154 11.09 -3.05 -0.20
CA HIS A 154 11.83 -4.29 -0.03
C HIS A 154 13.25 -4.24 -0.61
N LEU A 155 13.74 -3.03 -0.92
CA LEU A 155 15.02 -2.83 -1.58
C LEU A 155 16.16 -3.57 -0.85
N GLY A 156 16.80 -4.52 -1.55
CA GLY A 156 17.91 -5.32 -1.00
C GLY A 156 17.53 -6.72 -0.53
N ASN A 157 16.24 -7.06 -0.46
CA ASN A 157 15.72 -8.40 -0.14
C ASN A 157 14.70 -8.86 -1.21
N GLU A 158 14.46 -10.17 -1.31
CA GLU A 158 13.32 -10.76 -2.05
C GLU A 158 13.25 -10.33 -3.54
N PHE A 159 14.39 -10.25 -4.24
CA PHE A 159 14.43 -9.85 -5.66
C PHE A 159 13.67 -10.81 -6.58
N ASP A 160 13.72 -12.11 -6.28
CA ASP A 160 13.15 -13.16 -7.14
C ASP A 160 11.61 -13.14 -7.10
N GLU A 161 10.99 -12.85 -5.94
CA GLU A 161 9.53 -12.81 -5.79
C GLU A 161 8.90 -11.52 -6.36
N LEU A 162 9.68 -10.45 -6.52
CA LEU A 162 9.20 -9.10 -6.87
C LEU A 162 9.75 -8.59 -8.22
N ILE A 163 10.18 -9.49 -9.11
CA ILE A 163 10.89 -9.13 -10.35
C ILE A 163 10.11 -8.13 -11.22
N PHE A 164 8.78 -8.26 -11.30
CA PHE A 164 7.93 -7.34 -12.05
C PHE A 164 7.85 -5.96 -11.38
N ALA A 165 7.66 -5.90 -10.06
CA ALA A 165 7.64 -4.65 -9.31
C ALA A 165 8.99 -3.90 -9.42
N TYR A 166 10.12 -4.62 -9.34
CA TYR A 166 11.45 -4.06 -9.54
C TYR A 166 11.66 -3.55 -10.97
N SER A 167 11.17 -4.28 -11.97
CA SER A 167 11.22 -3.85 -13.38
C SER A 167 10.45 -2.53 -13.59
N VAL A 168 9.24 -2.43 -13.01
CA VAL A 168 8.44 -1.19 -13.04
C VAL A 168 9.14 -0.06 -12.29
N LEU A 169 9.74 -0.34 -11.12
CA LEU A 169 10.50 0.65 -10.36
C LEU A 169 11.72 1.15 -11.15
N GLY A 170 12.49 0.25 -11.76
CA GLY A 170 13.63 0.60 -12.62
C GLY A 170 13.21 1.50 -13.78
N PHE A 171 12.11 1.15 -14.45
CA PHE A 171 11.52 2.00 -15.49
C PHE A 171 11.11 3.38 -14.96
N VAL A 172 10.49 3.45 -13.78
CA VAL A 172 10.11 4.73 -13.13
C VAL A 172 11.35 5.57 -12.81
N VAL A 173 12.42 4.96 -12.28
CA VAL A 173 13.67 5.65 -11.93
C VAL A 173 14.37 6.19 -13.17
N ILE A 174 14.55 5.34 -14.19
CA ILE A 174 15.16 5.73 -15.48
C ILE A 174 14.35 6.88 -16.09
N THR A 175 13.04 6.72 -16.22
CA THR A 175 12.19 7.76 -16.82
C THR A 175 12.16 9.06 -16.01
N ALA A 176 12.34 9.01 -14.68
CA ALA A 176 12.44 10.20 -13.84
C ALA A 176 13.73 11.00 -14.06
N LEU A 177 14.85 10.35 -14.41
CA LEU A 177 16.11 11.05 -14.73
C LEU A 177 15.97 11.95 -15.98
N PHE A 178 15.25 11.45 -16.99
CA PHE A 178 15.13 12.12 -18.30
C PHE A 178 13.89 13.03 -18.45
N SER A 179 12.87 12.92 -17.59
CA SER A 179 11.64 13.73 -17.74
C SER A 179 10.89 13.93 -16.43
N LYS A 180 10.08 14.99 -16.38
CA LYS A 180 9.31 15.37 -15.20
C LYS A 180 7.96 14.65 -15.20
N GLY A 181 7.55 14.14 -14.03
CA GLY A 181 6.15 13.80 -13.75
C GLY A 181 5.50 12.72 -14.63
N ARG A 182 6.27 11.94 -15.41
CA ARG A 182 5.74 10.95 -16.37
C ARG A 182 4.81 9.91 -15.73
N ARG A 183 5.17 9.38 -14.55
CA ARG A 183 4.39 8.34 -13.87
C ARG A 183 2.96 8.76 -13.56
N CYS A 184 2.76 9.90 -12.89
CA CYS A 184 1.44 10.41 -12.52
C CYS A 184 0.60 10.89 -13.72
N ARG A 185 1.25 11.09 -14.87
CA ARG A 185 0.65 11.51 -16.14
C ARG A 185 0.16 10.32 -16.98
N TYR A 186 0.93 9.23 -17.05
CA TYR A 186 0.68 8.14 -18.02
C TYR A 186 0.36 6.77 -17.41
N PHE A 187 0.94 6.40 -16.26
CA PHE A 187 0.90 5.00 -15.80
C PHE A 187 0.33 4.80 -14.39
N CYS A 188 0.21 5.86 -13.58
CA CYS A 188 -0.23 5.73 -12.19
C CYS A 188 -1.78 5.58 -12.11
N PRO A 189 -2.32 4.42 -11.69
CA PRO A 189 -3.76 4.22 -11.58
C PRO A 189 -4.38 5.10 -10.47
N LEU A 190 -3.69 5.25 -9.33
CA LEU A 190 -4.08 6.20 -8.28
C LEU A 190 -4.12 7.65 -8.81
N GLY A 191 -3.20 7.97 -9.72
CA GLY A 191 -3.18 9.25 -10.42
C GLY A 191 -4.35 9.43 -11.40
N ALA A 192 -4.86 8.35 -11.99
CA ALA A 192 -6.07 8.39 -12.81
C ALA A 192 -7.30 8.66 -11.95
N PHE A 193 -7.44 7.96 -10.83
CA PHE A 193 -8.56 8.15 -9.90
C PHE A 193 -8.64 9.58 -9.37
N PHE A 194 -7.55 10.13 -8.82
CA PHE A 194 -7.57 11.52 -8.35
C PHE A 194 -7.76 12.55 -9.49
N ALA A 195 -7.43 12.19 -10.74
CA ALA A 195 -7.77 13.02 -11.91
C ALA A 195 -9.27 13.07 -12.19
N LEU A 196 -10.00 11.97 -11.94
CA LEU A 196 -11.47 11.95 -11.99
C LEU A 196 -12.06 12.76 -10.84
N VAL A 197 -11.63 12.53 -9.60
CA VAL A 197 -12.12 13.26 -8.42
C VAL A 197 -11.93 14.76 -8.58
N LYS A 198 -10.77 15.19 -9.11
CA LYS A 198 -10.49 16.60 -9.37
C LYS A 198 -11.51 17.27 -10.32
N LYS A 199 -12.12 16.55 -11.26
CA LYS A 199 -13.12 17.15 -12.17
C LYS A 199 -14.31 17.73 -11.40
N LEU A 200 -14.63 17.18 -10.24
CA LEU A 200 -15.66 17.65 -9.31
C LEU A 200 -15.15 18.74 -8.34
N GLY A 201 -13.85 19.04 -8.37
CA GLY A 201 -13.19 19.87 -7.38
C GLY A 201 -13.35 21.37 -7.58
N PHE A 202 -13.19 22.12 -6.48
CA PHE A 202 -13.32 23.58 -6.44
C PHE A 202 -12.02 24.32 -6.75
N PHE A 203 -10.90 23.61 -6.82
CA PHE A 203 -9.58 24.18 -7.07
C PHE A 203 -9.45 24.68 -8.51
N LYS A 204 -9.15 25.98 -8.66
CA LYS A 204 -8.91 26.62 -9.95
C LYS A 204 -7.63 27.44 -9.87
N LEU A 205 -6.82 27.38 -10.92
CA LEU A 205 -5.69 28.30 -11.12
C LEU A 205 -6.07 29.24 -12.26
N LYS A 206 -6.01 30.55 -12.01
CA LYS A 206 -6.36 31.58 -13.00
C LYS A 206 -5.12 32.40 -13.35
N ARG A 207 -4.98 32.70 -14.63
CA ARG A 207 -3.95 33.59 -15.18
C ARG A 207 -4.54 34.98 -15.32
N ASP A 208 -3.79 35.98 -14.86
CA ASP A 208 -4.10 37.37 -15.12
C ASP A 208 -3.42 37.82 -16.42
N ASN A 209 -4.23 38.10 -17.43
CA ASN A 209 -3.75 38.48 -18.76
C ASN A 209 -3.15 39.89 -18.80
N ASN A 210 -3.49 40.75 -17.84
CA ASN A 210 -3.00 42.13 -17.80
C ASN A 210 -1.56 42.19 -17.30
N THR A 211 -1.17 41.28 -16.41
CA THR A 211 0.20 41.23 -15.86
C THR A 211 1.10 40.21 -16.57
N CYS A 212 0.52 39.25 -17.29
CA CYS A 212 1.26 38.15 -17.89
C CYS A 212 2.02 38.56 -19.16
N ILE A 213 3.35 38.38 -19.14
CA ILE A 213 4.24 38.64 -20.29
C ILE A 213 4.44 37.43 -21.23
N SER A 214 3.61 36.38 -21.11
CA SER A 214 3.65 35.20 -22.01
C SER A 214 5.01 34.50 -22.17
N CYS A 215 5.89 34.58 -21.15
CA CYS A 215 7.26 34.06 -21.18
C CYS A 215 7.37 32.53 -21.24
N GLY A 216 6.30 31.79 -20.95
CA GLY A 216 6.27 30.32 -21.03
C GLY A 216 6.96 29.56 -19.89
N ILE A 217 7.52 30.26 -18.89
CA ILE A 217 8.17 29.63 -17.72
C ILE A 217 7.21 28.68 -16.99
N CYS A 218 5.94 29.06 -16.86
CA CYS A 218 4.90 28.23 -16.23
C CYS A 218 4.70 26.87 -16.91
N ARG A 219 4.83 26.78 -18.24
CA ARG A 219 4.79 25.50 -18.96
C ARG A 219 6.05 24.69 -18.66
N LYS A 220 7.22 25.33 -18.72
CA LYS A 220 8.53 24.68 -18.48
C LYS A 220 8.70 24.18 -17.04
N SER A 221 8.09 24.83 -16.06
CA SER A 221 8.08 24.38 -14.66
C SER A 221 6.95 23.41 -14.33
N CYS A 222 5.95 23.21 -15.19
CA CYS A 222 4.84 22.30 -14.89
C CYS A 222 5.29 20.82 -14.97
N PRO A 223 5.22 20.04 -13.87
CA PRO A 223 5.60 18.62 -13.90
C PRO A 223 4.68 17.77 -14.77
N ALA A 224 3.42 18.21 -14.94
CA ALA A 224 2.43 17.56 -15.79
C ALA A 224 2.47 18.05 -17.25
N ASN A 225 3.43 18.94 -17.59
CA ASN A 225 3.61 19.58 -18.88
C ASN A 225 2.28 20.05 -19.49
N LEU A 226 1.59 20.90 -18.73
CA LEU A 226 0.33 21.49 -19.16
C LEU A 226 0.60 22.76 -19.97
N LYS A 227 -0.26 23.01 -20.96
CA LYS A 227 -0.23 24.22 -21.79
C LYS A 227 -0.78 25.43 -21.02
N ILE A 228 -0.09 25.84 -19.96
CA ILE A 228 -0.49 26.94 -19.08
C ILE A 228 -0.39 28.30 -19.78
N LYS A 229 0.60 28.47 -20.68
CA LYS A 229 0.86 29.73 -21.39
C LYS A 229 -0.37 30.27 -22.14
N THR A 230 -1.16 29.36 -22.74
CA THR A 230 -2.29 29.70 -23.62
C THR A 230 -3.64 29.55 -22.94
N ALA A 231 -3.67 29.18 -21.66
CA ALA A 231 -4.91 28.97 -20.92
C ALA A 231 -5.14 30.12 -19.94
N ASP A 232 -6.35 30.66 -19.92
CA ASP A 232 -6.75 31.67 -18.92
C ASP A 232 -7.07 31.02 -17.57
N GLN A 233 -7.61 29.80 -17.60
CA GLN A 233 -7.89 29.01 -16.42
C GLN A 233 -7.40 27.56 -16.60
N ILE A 234 -6.71 27.05 -15.58
CA ILE A 234 -6.13 25.71 -15.60
C ILE A 234 -7.04 24.79 -14.77
N THR A 235 -7.99 24.16 -15.45
CA THR A 235 -8.90 23.14 -14.88
C THR A 235 -8.48 21.71 -15.22
N HIS A 236 -7.40 21.55 -16.01
CA HIS A 236 -7.00 20.25 -16.53
C HIS A 236 -6.83 19.19 -15.42
N PRO A 237 -7.41 17.98 -15.56
CA PRO A 237 -7.44 16.96 -14.50
C PRO A 237 -6.04 16.44 -14.11
N ASP A 238 -5.05 16.63 -14.98
CA ASP A 238 -3.65 16.27 -14.69
C ASP A 238 -2.86 17.29 -13.85
N CYS A 239 -3.40 18.48 -13.58
CA CYS A 239 -2.70 19.41 -12.69
C CYS A 239 -2.71 18.85 -11.26
N ILE A 240 -1.50 18.59 -10.74
CA ILE A 240 -1.19 18.04 -9.42
C ILE A 240 -1.12 19.09 -8.30
N SER A 241 -1.65 20.30 -8.55
CA SER A 241 -1.71 21.40 -7.58
C SER A 241 -0.37 21.75 -6.90
N CYS A 242 0.77 21.51 -7.56
CA CYS A 242 2.09 21.56 -6.92
C CYS A 242 2.67 22.99 -6.73
N MET A 243 2.00 24.00 -7.30
CA MET A 243 2.35 25.43 -7.22
C MET A 243 3.67 25.88 -7.88
N GLU A 244 4.39 25.01 -8.61
CA GLU A 244 5.62 25.41 -9.32
C GLU A 244 5.39 26.55 -10.32
N CYS A 245 4.31 26.50 -11.10
CA CYS A 245 3.98 27.54 -12.07
C CYS A 245 3.68 28.90 -11.41
N VAL A 246 3.11 28.91 -10.20
CA VAL A 246 2.86 30.12 -9.40
C VAL A 246 4.15 30.65 -8.79
N ASN A 247 5.01 29.74 -8.30
CA ASN A 247 6.27 30.10 -7.65
C ASN A 247 7.32 30.65 -8.63
N ASP A 248 7.40 30.08 -9.83
CA ASP A 248 8.39 30.47 -10.84
C ASP A 248 7.92 31.62 -11.75
N CYS A 249 6.69 32.14 -11.56
CA CYS A 249 6.17 33.24 -12.37
C CYS A 249 6.85 34.56 -12.00
N PRO A 250 7.60 35.23 -12.90
CA PRO A 250 8.34 36.45 -12.58
C PRO A 250 7.44 37.67 -12.32
N LYS A 251 6.21 37.64 -12.84
CA LYS A 251 5.23 38.73 -12.69
C LYS A 251 4.09 38.40 -11.71
N ASN A 252 4.16 37.24 -11.03
CA ASN A 252 3.09 36.74 -10.14
C ASN A 252 1.68 36.73 -10.79
N SER A 253 1.59 36.51 -12.11
CA SER A 253 0.34 36.55 -12.88
C SER A 253 -0.53 35.30 -12.76
N LEU A 254 -0.29 34.44 -11.78
CA LEU A 254 -1.02 33.19 -11.58
C LEU A 254 -1.52 33.12 -10.14
N ASP A 255 -2.84 33.02 -10.00
CA ASP A 255 -3.53 33.04 -8.72
C ASP A 255 -4.32 31.76 -8.48
N VAL A 256 -4.34 31.34 -7.22
CA VAL A 256 -5.10 30.18 -6.77
C VAL A 256 -6.48 30.62 -6.28
N TYR A 257 -7.51 29.93 -6.74
CA TYR A 257 -8.89 30.12 -6.34
C TYR A 257 -9.45 28.81 -5.77
N ILE A 258 -10.08 28.90 -4.60
CA ILE A 258 -10.83 27.81 -3.98
C ILE A 258 -12.20 28.36 -3.61
N LEU A 259 -13.27 27.65 -4.00
CA LEU A 259 -14.65 28.11 -3.79
C LEU A 259 -14.86 29.56 -4.28
N GLY A 260 -14.21 29.92 -5.39
CA GLY A 260 -14.29 31.27 -5.97
C GLY A 260 -13.47 32.36 -5.26
N LYS A 261 -12.86 32.09 -4.10
CA LYS A 261 -12.02 33.05 -3.36
C LYS A 261 -10.55 32.92 -3.72
N LYS A 262 -9.88 34.06 -3.93
CA LYS A 262 -8.44 34.13 -4.17
C LYS A 262 -7.66 33.84 -2.88
N ILE A 263 -6.70 32.93 -2.95
CA ILE A 263 -5.86 32.52 -1.80
C ILE A 263 -4.39 32.80 -2.12
N LYS A 264 -3.68 33.36 -1.13
CA LYS A 264 -2.22 33.57 -1.23
C LYS A 264 -1.49 32.23 -1.28
N LYS A 265 -0.45 32.12 -2.10
CA LYS A 265 0.33 30.89 -2.28
C LYS A 265 0.88 30.31 -0.97
N GLN A 266 1.37 31.15 -0.04
CA GLN A 266 1.89 30.69 1.25
C GLN A 266 0.79 30.09 2.12
N THR A 267 -0.38 30.74 2.18
CA THR A 267 -1.56 30.23 2.88
C THR A 267 -1.99 28.88 2.31
N PHE A 268 -2.01 28.73 0.98
CA PHE A 268 -2.32 27.44 0.34
C PHE A 268 -1.35 26.33 0.79
N LEU A 269 -0.04 26.60 0.78
CA LEU A 269 0.97 25.62 1.18
C LEU A 269 0.79 25.19 2.65
N TRP A 270 0.59 26.16 3.56
CA TRP A 270 0.39 25.89 4.99
C TRP A 270 -0.91 25.14 5.26
N VAL A 271 -2.02 25.55 4.63
CA VAL A 271 -3.32 24.93 4.83
C VAL A 271 -3.31 23.48 4.34
N VAL A 272 -2.81 23.20 3.14
CA VAL A 272 -2.76 21.83 2.61
C VAL A 272 -1.89 20.93 3.48
N THR A 273 -0.71 21.40 3.86
CA THR A 273 0.23 20.62 4.67
C THR A 273 -0.30 20.44 6.10
N GLY A 274 -0.77 21.52 6.71
CA GLY A 274 -1.30 21.55 8.07
C GLY A 274 -2.54 20.69 8.22
N ILE A 275 -3.55 20.83 7.34
CA ILE A 275 -4.76 20.00 7.38
C ILE A 275 -4.40 18.52 7.30
N PHE A 276 -3.51 18.13 6.38
CA PHE A 276 -3.13 16.72 6.24
C PHE A 276 -2.47 16.17 7.51
N PHE A 277 -1.44 16.84 8.04
CA PHE A 277 -0.74 16.32 9.22
C PHE A 277 -1.62 16.37 10.48
N ILE A 278 -2.42 17.43 10.67
CA ILE A 278 -3.33 17.54 11.81
C ILE A 278 -4.40 16.44 11.75
N THR A 279 -5.06 16.26 10.60
CA THR A 279 -6.09 15.22 10.45
C THR A 279 -5.50 13.82 10.62
N LEU A 280 -4.33 13.56 10.04
CA LEU A 280 -3.63 12.29 10.21
C LEU A 280 -3.28 12.05 11.68
N SER A 281 -2.74 13.04 12.39
CA SER A 281 -2.44 12.94 13.82
C SER A 281 -3.71 12.65 14.63
N ILE A 282 -4.81 13.36 14.40
CA ILE A 282 -6.08 13.09 15.12
C ILE A 282 -6.53 11.64 14.89
N VAL A 283 -6.53 11.19 13.64
CA VAL A 283 -7.00 9.84 13.29
C VAL A 283 -6.10 8.76 13.90
N ILE A 284 -4.77 8.93 13.90
CA ILE A 284 -3.83 7.98 14.49
C ILE A 284 -4.12 7.73 15.97
N TRP A 285 -4.60 8.75 16.70
CA TRP A 285 -4.96 8.64 18.12
C TRP A 285 -6.34 7.98 18.35
N THR A 286 -7.13 7.77 17.30
CA THR A 286 -8.42 7.07 17.41
C THR A 286 -8.24 5.56 17.26
N PRO A 287 -9.12 4.75 17.89
CA PRO A 287 -9.10 3.29 17.73
C PRO A 287 -9.47 2.82 16.31
N LEU A 288 -9.85 3.75 15.43
CA LEU A 288 -10.15 3.48 14.02
C LEU A 288 -8.86 3.22 13.22
N TRP A 289 -7.72 3.71 13.68
CA TRP A 289 -6.44 3.58 12.97
C TRP A 289 -5.78 2.23 13.24
N LYS A 290 -6.23 1.22 12.49
CA LYS A 290 -5.58 -0.10 12.44
C LYS A 290 -4.74 -0.21 11.17
N THR A 291 -3.43 -0.37 11.33
CA THR A 291 -2.44 -0.45 10.24
C THR A 291 -1.87 -1.84 10.01
N LYS A 292 -2.30 -2.81 10.81
CA LYS A 292 -1.85 -4.21 10.79
C LYS A 292 -3.05 -5.14 10.98
N PRO A 293 -2.99 -6.38 10.48
CA PRO A 293 -4.00 -7.38 10.80
C PRO A 293 -3.76 -7.91 12.22
N VAL A 294 -4.75 -8.59 12.79
CA VAL A 294 -4.53 -9.34 14.04
C VAL A 294 -3.53 -10.49 13.79
N SER A 295 -3.54 -11.05 12.56
CA SER A 295 -2.63 -12.10 12.12
C SER A 295 -2.31 -12.00 10.62
N ASN A 296 -1.08 -12.32 10.18
CA ASN A 296 -0.78 -12.59 8.76
C ASN A 296 -1.01 -14.05 8.35
N ILE A 297 -1.27 -14.93 9.32
CA ILE A 297 -1.33 -16.39 9.12
C ILE A 297 -2.79 -16.88 9.16
N ILE A 298 -3.62 -16.30 10.03
CA ILE A 298 -5.04 -16.62 10.15
C ILE A 298 -5.86 -15.59 9.37
N SER A 299 -6.71 -16.08 8.46
CA SER A 299 -7.71 -15.27 7.79
C SER A 299 -8.82 -14.84 8.75
N ASP A 300 -9.62 -13.83 8.39
CA ASP A 300 -10.78 -13.38 9.19
C ASP A 300 -11.80 -14.51 9.44
N GLN A 301 -11.74 -15.62 8.68
CA GLN A 301 -12.56 -16.82 8.82
C GLN A 301 -11.93 -17.91 9.72
N GLY A 302 -10.78 -17.65 10.35
CA GLY A 302 -10.10 -18.62 11.23
C GLY A 302 -9.22 -19.65 10.51
N ILE A 303 -9.24 -19.67 9.17
CA ILE A 303 -8.44 -20.61 8.37
C ILE A 303 -6.96 -20.17 8.37
N ILE A 304 -6.07 -21.11 8.67
CA ILE A 304 -4.62 -20.95 8.61
C ILE A 304 -4.17 -21.00 7.15
N LYS A 305 -3.58 -19.92 6.65
CA LYS A 305 -2.97 -19.84 5.32
C LYS A 305 -1.46 -19.94 5.47
N VAL A 306 -0.96 -21.17 5.42
CA VAL A 306 0.44 -21.52 5.65
C VAL A 306 1.39 -20.81 4.68
N GLU A 307 0.95 -20.56 3.44
CA GLU A 307 1.62 -19.71 2.43
C GLU A 307 2.03 -18.31 2.93
N ASN A 308 1.33 -17.75 3.93
CA ASN A 308 1.59 -16.41 4.45
C ASN A 308 2.58 -16.38 5.62
N ILE A 309 3.07 -17.54 6.08
CA ILE A 309 4.14 -17.63 7.07
C ILE A 309 5.44 -17.23 6.39
N ARG A 310 6.10 -16.19 6.89
CA ARG A 310 7.34 -15.65 6.32
C ARG A 310 8.53 -15.95 7.22
N GLY A 311 9.73 -15.98 6.64
CA GLY A 311 10.95 -16.18 7.40
C GLY A 311 11.25 -15.08 8.41
N SER A 312 10.59 -13.93 8.29
CA SER A 312 10.63 -12.83 9.26
C SER A 312 9.70 -13.00 10.44
N ASN A 313 8.79 -13.99 10.43
CA ASN A 313 7.94 -14.30 11.57
C ASN A 313 8.76 -14.92 12.70
N THR A 314 8.37 -14.64 13.94
CA THR A 314 8.97 -15.29 15.13
C THR A 314 8.33 -16.64 15.37
N LEU A 315 9.09 -17.61 15.91
CA LEU A 315 8.53 -18.92 16.26
C LEU A 315 7.37 -18.77 17.27
N GLN A 316 7.52 -17.88 18.25
CA GLN A 316 6.51 -17.56 19.24
C GLN A 316 5.22 -17.08 18.58
N TYR A 317 5.31 -16.15 17.63
CA TYR A 317 4.15 -15.66 16.92
C TYR A 317 3.44 -16.75 16.11
N VAL A 318 4.21 -17.63 15.45
CA VAL A 318 3.64 -18.76 14.71
C VAL A 318 2.89 -19.71 15.65
N ILE A 319 3.46 -20.04 16.81
CA ILE A 319 2.82 -20.86 17.84
C ILE A 319 1.55 -20.19 18.36
N ASP A 320 1.64 -18.92 18.77
CA ASP A 320 0.52 -18.18 19.36
C ASP A 320 -0.62 -18.00 18.37
N THR A 321 -0.28 -17.86 17.08
CA THR A 321 -1.24 -17.66 16.01
C THR A 321 -1.86 -18.98 15.58
N THR A 322 -1.06 -19.95 15.11
CA THR A 322 -1.56 -21.23 14.58
C THR A 322 -2.10 -22.17 15.64
N LYS A 323 -1.77 -21.93 16.92
CA LYS A 323 -2.05 -22.82 18.05
C LYS A 323 -1.37 -24.19 17.95
N VAL A 324 -0.43 -24.38 17.02
CA VAL A 324 0.42 -25.57 16.95
C VAL A 324 1.40 -25.52 18.13
N PRO A 325 1.46 -26.57 18.98
CA PRO A 325 2.30 -26.56 20.17
C PRO A 325 3.79 -26.60 19.80
N LEU A 326 4.64 -25.92 20.59
CA LEU A 326 6.10 -25.90 20.41
C LEU A 326 6.70 -27.30 20.35
N THR A 327 6.17 -28.25 21.14
CA THR A 327 6.64 -29.64 21.19
C THR A 327 6.53 -30.33 19.84
N TYR A 328 5.51 -30.02 19.05
CA TYR A 328 5.33 -30.59 17.72
C TYR A 328 6.42 -30.07 16.76
N PHE A 329 6.75 -28.78 16.80
CA PHE A 329 7.86 -28.23 16.04
C PHE A 329 9.20 -28.82 16.47
N GLN A 330 9.43 -28.99 17.79
CA GLN A 330 10.64 -29.60 18.32
C GLN A 330 10.83 -31.04 17.83
N GLU A 331 9.77 -31.84 17.86
CA GLU A 331 9.82 -33.22 17.37
C GLU A 331 10.01 -33.28 15.86
N LYS A 332 9.20 -32.53 15.11
CA LYS A 332 9.15 -32.63 13.64
C LYS A 332 10.39 -32.04 12.96
N LEU A 333 10.90 -30.93 13.49
CA LEU A 333 12.03 -30.19 12.92
C LEU A 333 13.32 -30.38 13.73
N GLN A 334 13.33 -31.26 14.73
CA GLN A 334 14.50 -31.55 15.58
C GLN A 334 15.06 -30.29 16.26
N LEU A 335 14.17 -29.38 16.69
CA LEU A 335 14.59 -28.14 17.36
C LEU A 335 15.05 -28.43 18.80
N PRO A 336 16.06 -27.70 19.30
CA PRO A 336 16.50 -27.85 20.68
C PRO A 336 15.40 -27.49 21.69
N VAL A 337 15.46 -28.10 22.87
CA VAL A 337 14.44 -27.97 23.93
C VAL A 337 14.40 -26.54 24.49
N ASP A 338 15.55 -25.87 24.52
CA ASP A 338 15.78 -24.51 25.02
C ASP A 338 15.81 -23.44 23.91
N ILE A 339 15.15 -23.70 22.78
CA ILE A 339 15.11 -22.78 21.65
C ILE A 339 14.53 -21.41 22.03
N ASP A 340 15.19 -20.34 21.58
CA ASP A 340 14.66 -18.98 21.70
C ASP A 340 13.47 -18.79 20.75
N THR A 341 12.25 -18.83 21.29
CA THR A 341 11.02 -18.67 20.50
C THR A 341 10.85 -17.26 19.93
N THR A 342 11.61 -16.27 20.39
CA THR A 342 11.58 -14.91 19.84
C THR A 342 12.40 -14.77 18.56
N MET A 343 13.18 -15.79 18.19
CA MET A 343 13.98 -15.82 16.97
C MET A 343 13.11 -15.93 15.72
N LYS A 344 13.58 -15.32 14.62
CA LYS A 344 12.93 -15.40 13.32
C LYS A 344 13.14 -16.77 12.68
N LEU A 345 12.12 -17.31 12.01
CA LEU A 345 12.18 -18.63 11.39
C LEU A 345 13.38 -18.81 10.45
N LYS A 346 13.72 -17.80 9.65
CA LYS A 346 14.86 -17.85 8.72
C LYS A 346 16.23 -17.90 9.39
N GLU A 347 16.32 -17.51 10.66
CA GLU A 347 17.58 -17.44 11.42
C GLU A 347 17.82 -18.72 12.24
N ILE A 348 16.75 -19.44 12.60
CA ILE A 348 16.80 -20.65 13.43
C ILE A 348 17.70 -21.73 12.81
N GLY A 349 17.46 -22.11 11.55
CA GLY A 349 18.23 -23.16 10.89
C GLY A 349 19.73 -22.85 10.87
N THR A 350 20.10 -21.61 10.56
CA THR A 350 21.51 -21.17 10.51
C THR A 350 22.17 -21.03 11.88
N THR A 351 21.41 -20.63 12.91
CA THR A 351 21.97 -20.35 14.24
C THR A 351 22.22 -21.64 15.02
N TYR A 352 21.37 -22.64 14.82
CA TYR A 352 21.46 -23.94 15.49
C TYR A 352 22.03 -25.05 14.59
N ASP A 353 22.44 -24.74 13.35
CA ASP A 353 22.96 -25.68 12.35
C ASP A 353 22.07 -26.93 12.15
N ILE A 354 20.75 -26.70 12.11
CA ILE A 354 19.75 -27.78 12.02
C ILE A 354 19.46 -28.06 10.56
N LYS A 355 19.44 -29.36 10.20
CA LYS A 355 19.19 -29.82 8.84
C LYS A 355 17.85 -30.54 8.73
N ASN A 356 17.18 -30.34 7.61
CA ASN A 356 15.98 -31.08 7.25
C ASN A 356 16.32 -32.52 6.83
N LEU A 357 15.28 -33.29 6.50
CA LEU A 357 15.41 -34.70 6.08
C LEU A 357 16.22 -34.88 4.77
N SER A 358 16.37 -33.82 3.97
CA SER A 358 17.17 -33.79 2.74
C SER A 358 18.63 -33.41 2.98
N GLY A 359 19.01 -33.08 4.23
CA GLY A 359 20.37 -32.67 4.60
C GLY A 359 20.69 -31.20 4.35
N GLU A 360 19.69 -30.39 3.99
CA GLU A 360 19.79 -28.93 3.79
C GLU A 360 19.44 -28.20 5.09
N ILE A 361 19.93 -26.97 5.28
CA ILE A 361 19.60 -26.17 6.47
C ILE A 361 18.10 -25.89 6.48
N ILE A 362 17.47 -26.01 7.65
CA ILE A 362 16.03 -25.74 7.80
C ILE A 362 15.71 -24.32 7.37
N GLU A 363 14.76 -24.19 6.45
CA GLU A 363 14.24 -22.93 5.94
C GLU A 363 12.80 -22.69 6.42
N THR A 364 12.24 -21.53 6.05
CA THR A 364 10.86 -21.19 6.40
C THR A 364 9.85 -22.19 5.83
N GLU A 365 10.17 -22.80 4.69
CA GLU A 365 9.30 -23.78 4.03
C GLU A 365 9.11 -25.05 4.88
N ASP A 366 10.12 -25.48 5.62
CA ASP A 366 10.00 -26.66 6.50
C ASP A 366 8.99 -26.40 7.64
N PHE A 367 8.94 -25.17 8.16
CA PHE A 367 7.92 -24.77 9.15
C PHE A 367 6.52 -24.77 8.54
N ARG A 368 6.39 -24.34 7.29
CA ARG A 368 5.12 -24.38 6.55
C ARG A 368 4.61 -25.82 6.42
N ILE A 369 5.46 -26.70 5.91
CA ILE A 369 5.15 -28.13 5.75
C ILE A 369 4.77 -28.77 7.09
N ALA A 370 5.46 -28.43 8.19
CA ALA A 370 5.13 -28.96 9.50
C ALA A 370 3.71 -28.58 9.95
N ILE A 371 3.29 -27.32 9.71
CA ILE A 371 1.97 -26.82 10.09
C ILE A 371 0.88 -27.43 9.22
N ASP A 372 1.09 -27.51 7.90
CA ASP A 372 0.14 -28.20 7.00
C ASP A 372 -0.07 -29.65 7.46
N GLN A 373 1.01 -30.38 7.78
CA GLN A 373 0.91 -31.75 8.31
C GLN A 373 0.20 -31.83 9.66
N TYR A 374 0.31 -30.80 10.50
CA TYR A 374 -0.39 -30.77 11.79
C TYR A 374 -1.88 -30.54 11.59
N GLU A 375 -2.28 -29.61 10.74
CA GLU A 375 -3.69 -29.35 10.42
C GLU A 375 -4.30 -30.55 9.68
N GLU A 376 -3.59 -31.18 8.75
CA GLU A 376 -4.04 -32.45 8.14
C GLU A 376 -4.24 -33.56 9.16
N LYS A 377 -3.35 -33.67 10.16
CA LYS A 377 -3.52 -34.65 11.26
C LYS A 377 -4.68 -34.32 12.19
N LYS A 378 -5.01 -33.04 12.34
CA LYS A 378 -6.11 -32.55 13.17
C LYS A 378 -7.45 -32.72 12.47
N ASP A 379 -7.51 -32.54 11.15
CA ASP A 379 -8.67 -32.86 10.32
C ASP A 379 -8.86 -34.38 10.17
N ASN A 380 -7.76 -35.15 10.08
CA ASN A 380 -7.78 -36.62 10.06
C ASN A 380 -7.77 -37.26 11.45
N GLN A 381 -7.79 -36.48 12.53
CA GLN A 381 -8.08 -37.01 13.86
C GLN A 381 -9.58 -37.30 13.91
N GLU A 382 -9.92 -38.45 13.33
CA GLU A 382 -11.16 -39.17 13.57
C GLU A 382 -11.55 -38.98 15.04
N VAL A 383 -12.75 -38.42 15.22
CA VAL A 383 -13.51 -38.52 16.47
C VAL A 383 -13.47 -39.98 16.87
N THR A 384 -12.64 -40.33 17.83
CA THR A 384 -12.64 -41.68 18.41
C THR A 384 -13.91 -41.73 19.25
N CYS A 385 -15.01 -42.14 18.60
CA CYS A 385 -16.22 -42.49 19.31
C CYS A 385 -15.83 -43.60 20.31
N PRO A 386 -16.37 -43.59 21.54
CA PRO A 386 -16.00 -44.54 22.60
C PRO A 386 -16.21 -46.03 22.25
N PHE A 387 -16.69 -46.34 21.05
CA PHE A 387 -16.97 -47.67 20.54
C PHE A 387 -16.24 -48.05 19.23
N GLY A 388 -15.26 -47.27 18.76
CA GLY A 388 -14.30 -47.75 17.74
C GLY A 388 -14.81 -47.83 16.30
N GLU A 389 -15.70 -46.92 15.88
CA GLU A 389 -16.07 -46.77 14.46
C GLU A 389 -15.48 -45.49 13.85
N VAL A 390 -15.19 -45.58 12.55
CA VAL A 390 -14.56 -44.53 11.72
C VAL A 390 -15.65 -43.82 10.91
N ASN A 391 -15.68 -42.48 10.95
CA ASN A 391 -16.64 -41.55 10.31
C ASN A 391 -18.04 -41.47 10.94
N CYS A 392 -18.24 -40.52 11.87
CA CYS A 392 -19.56 -40.01 12.23
C CYS A 392 -19.72 -38.56 11.73
N GLU A 393 -20.59 -38.33 10.76
CA GLU A 393 -21.16 -37.00 10.51
C GLU A 393 -22.30 -36.79 11.52
N PHE A 394 -22.15 -35.85 12.47
CA PHE A 394 -23.29 -35.37 13.27
C PHE A 394 -23.47 -33.86 13.09
N PRO A 395 -24.55 -33.40 12.42
CA PRO A 395 -24.95 -32.01 12.47
C PRO A 395 -25.96 -31.82 13.61
N GLY A 396 -25.51 -31.47 14.82
CA GLY A 396 -26.43 -31.09 15.90
C GLY A 396 -25.79 -30.91 17.27
N GLU A 397 -26.25 -29.91 18.03
CA GLU A 397 -25.89 -29.71 19.44
C GLU A 397 -26.58 -30.76 20.33
N CYS A 398 -25.83 -31.47 21.17
CA CYS A 398 -26.38 -32.41 22.17
C CYS A 398 -27.26 -31.68 23.19
N GLY A 399 -28.59 -31.80 23.07
CA GLY A 399 -29.53 -31.45 24.12
C GLY A 399 -29.72 -32.64 25.09
N ALA A 400 -29.58 -32.41 26.40
CA ALA A 400 -29.78 -33.45 27.41
C ALA A 400 -31.28 -33.75 27.60
N TYR A 401 -31.72 -34.98 27.33
CA TYR A 401 -33.03 -35.49 27.75
C TYR A 401 -32.92 -36.25 29.07
N THR A 402 -34.02 -36.27 29.83
CA THR A 402 -34.14 -37.03 31.09
C THR A 402 -35.30 -37.99 30.98
N ASP A 403 -35.12 -39.25 31.42
CA ASP A 403 -36.21 -40.22 31.43
C ASP A 403 -37.18 -40.01 32.60
N GLN A 404 -38.18 -40.89 32.71
CA GLN A 404 -39.21 -40.82 33.75
C GLN A 404 -38.67 -40.99 35.19
N ASP A 405 -37.45 -41.53 35.34
CA ASP A 405 -36.72 -41.67 36.60
C ASP A 405 -35.66 -40.57 36.81
N LYS A 406 -35.65 -39.54 35.94
CA LYS A 406 -34.73 -38.37 35.95
C LYS A 406 -33.25 -38.68 35.66
N ASN A 407 -32.94 -39.81 35.06
CA ASN A 407 -31.58 -40.08 34.60
C ASN A 407 -31.33 -39.32 33.29
N GLN A 408 -30.15 -38.71 33.14
CA GLN A 408 -29.74 -38.10 31.87
C GLN A 408 -29.48 -39.20 30.84
N ILE A 409 -30.18 -39.15 29.72
CA ILE A 409 -30.00 -40.09 28.60
C ILE A 409 -29.85 -39.27 27.32
N CYS A 410 -28.83 -39.59 26.53
CA CYS A 410 -28.73 -39.11 25.15
C CYS A 410 -29.58 -40.04 24.28
N ASP A 411 -30.61 -39.50 23.66
CA ASP A 411 -31.39 -40.21 22.65
C ASP A 411 -30.66 -40.13 21.31
N TYR A 412 -30.44 -41.29 20.68
CA TYR A 412 -29.71 -41.46 19.42
C TYR A 412 -30.61 -41.98 18.28
N SER A 413 -31.93 -41.91 18.44
CA SER A 413 -32.85 -42.23 17.36
C SER A 413 -33.36 -40.97 16.66
N GLU A 414 -32.53 -40.36 15.81
CA GLU A 414 -32.93 -39.68 14.56
C GLU A 414 -31.70 -39.27 13.73
#